data_AF-A0A0G0AT05-F1
#
_entry.id   AF-A0A0G0AT05-F1
#
_cell.length_a   1.000
_cell.length_b   1.000
_cell.length_c   1.000
_cell.angle_alpha   90.00
_cell.angle_beta   90.00
_cell.angle_gamma   90.00
#
_symmetry.space_group_name_H-M   'P 1'
#
loop_
_entity.id
_entity.type
_entity.pdbx_description
1 polymer ?
#
loop_
_entity_poly.entity_id
_entity_poly.type
_entity_poly.pdbx_seq_one_letter_code
_entity_poly.pdbx_strand_id
1 'polypeptide(L)'
;MTLTEAAFWTKRFGVIVLGFLAVVVIVLFFLVPIGTPDLPPEYLTANYGCTDKKEDFLENRLTLPTLDILQDSKPTFDLKTVSGKFDNLPQIVNVYRYTNLGQKLNSQSEAKILAKKMGFDQDKIVMKGTTDYLWVNNTSQRSLDIKARDLNFQMTTDQERIKNLRKTLDLPTESEAKSLAINGLRSLGILDSEYTQMPQTVHLIDINPDGTYSEADSLVSAELIRVDFIRMIPMISIPTNIVGAEQMVSNLERKDMTYVMGTAIVNDERVDVYDFRTLITYQNPIKSNISVYVGPKDEGTEILSNIYQIEYTTWSLETESCGTYELIAPADASRKIENGEGSLVFLNSNQDEVEEYVPTNVKKFTINDVYITYYEGLIEQYYLQPVYMVIGQAELETGELVDFHMYYPAINYDTVQDKIELEPAPVKQSGPFSF
;
A
#
# COMPACT_ATOMS: atom_id res chain seq x y z
N MET A 1 -32.48 24.76 76.29
CA MET A 1 -32.75 25.04 74.86
C MET A 1 -34.20 24.66 74.61
N THR A 2 -35.06 25.60 74.25
CA THR A 2 -36.48 25.33 74.02
C THR A 2 -36.66 24.64 72.66
N LEU A 3 -37.66 23.76 72.52
CA LEU A 3 -37.90 23.00 71.29
C LEU A 3 -38.10 23.90 70.04
N THR A 4 -38.48 25.17 70.26
CA THR A 4 -38.61 26.21 69.24
C THR A 4 -37.28 26.82 68.77
N GLU A 5 -36.27 26.87 69.64
CA GLU A 5 -34.92 27.37 69.32
C GLU A 5 -34.13 26.36 68.49
N ALA A 6 -34.30 25.07 68.78
CA ALA A 6 -33.67 24.00 68.00
C ALA A 6 -34.20 23.98 66.55
N ALA A 7 -35.51 24.12 66.35
CA ALA A 7 -36.12 24.12 65.02
C ALA A 7 -35.68 25.30 64.12
N PHE A 8 -35.43 26.48 64.72
CA PHE A 8 -34.93 27.64 63.99
C PHE A 8 -33.51 27.43 63.46
N TRP A 9 -32.64 26.83 64.28
CA TRP A 9 -31.26 26.53 63.88
C TRP A 9 -31.19 25.35 62.89
N THR A 10 -32.01 24.31 63.02
CA THR A 10 -32.01 23.16 62.10
C THR A 10 -32.39 23.55 60.66
N LYS A 11 -33.31 24.51 60.48
CA LYS A 11 -33.74 24.95 59.15
C LYS A 11 -32.69 25.80 58.43
N ARG A 12 -31.93 26.62 59.17
CA ARG A 12 -30.83 27.43 58.61
C ARG A 12 -29.54 26.64 58.41
N PHE A 13 -29.19 25.77 59.37
CA PHE A 13 -28.04 24.88 59.19
C PHE A 13 -28.28 23.85 58.10
N GLY A 14 -29.51 23.33 57.95
CA GLY A 14 -29.82 22.38 56.87
C GLY A 14 -29.55 22.93 55.47
N VAL A 15 -29.91 24.20 55.21
CA VAL A 15 -29.65 24.85 53.91
C VAL A 15 -28.16 25.13 53.71
N ILE A 16 -27.44 25.54 54.76
CA ILE A 16 -26.00 25.79 54.70
C ILE A 16 -25.24 24.47 54.47
N VAL A 17 -25.63 23.38 55.15
CA VAL A 17 -25.02 22.05 54.98
C VAL A 17 -25.31 21.48 53.61
N LEU A 18 -26.53 21.66 53.07
CA LEU A 18 -26.86 21.26 51.69
C LEU A 18 -26.07 22.05 50.64
N GLY A 19 -25.93 23.36 50.83
CA GLY A 19 -25.11 24.20 49.98
C GLY A 19 -23.63 23.79 50.02
N PHE A 20 -23.12 23.49 51.21
CA PHE A 20 -21.75 23.00 51.39
C PHE A 20 -21.55 21.63 50.74
N LEU A 21 -22.49 20.68 50.91
CA LEU A 21 -22.46 19.37 50.27
C LEU A 21 -22.50 19.47 48.74
N ALA A 22 -23.32 20.35 48.19
CA ALA A 22 -23.38 20.59 46.75
C ALA A 22 -22.05 21.12 46.22
N VAL A 23 -21.42 22.07 46.92
CA VAL A 23 -20.09 22.59 46.56
C VAL A 23 -19.02 21.51 46.68
N VAL A 24 -19.04 20.68 47.73
CA VAL A 24 -18.10 19.57 47.90
C VAL A 24 -18.27 18.52 46.80
N VAL A 25 -19.50 18.19 46.40
CA VAL A 25 -19.77 17.27 45.30
C VAL A 25 -19.30 17.86 43.97
N ILE A 26 -19.54 19.15 43.72
CA ILE A 26 -19.05 19.84 42.51
C ILE A 26 -17.51 19.86 42.49
N VAL A 27 -16.88 20.20 43.62
CA VAL A 27 -15.42 20.22 43.75
C VAL A 27 -14.83 18.82 43.61
N LEU A 28 -15.45 17.78 44.17
CA LEU A 28 -15.07 16.39 43.93
C LEU A 28 -15.26 15.98 42.47
N PHE A 29 -16.34 16.43 41.81
CA PHE A 29 -16.60 16.16 40.40
C PHE A 29 -15.55 16.83 39.48
N PHE A 30 -15.02 17.99 39.87
CA PHE A 30 -13.92 18.67 39.16
C PHE A 30 -12.51 18.21 39.60
N LEU A 31 -12.36 17.59 40.77
CA LEU A 31 -11.09 17.06 41.28
C LEU A 31 -10.85 15.59 40.95
N VAL A 32 -11.89 14.82 40.57
CA VAL A 32 -11.70 13.51 39.96
C VAL A 32 -11.11 13.77 38.57
N PRO A 33 -9.82 13.47 38.32
CA PRO A 33 -9.30 13.58 36.97
C PRO A 33 -10.18 12.67 36.10
N ILE A 34 -10.84 13.26 35.11
CA ILE A 34 -11.43 12.50 34.01
C ILE A 34 -10.25 11.74 33.44
N GLY A 35 -10.16 10.44 33.75
CA GLY A 35 -9.07 9.60 33.27
C GLY A 35 -8.98 9.80 31.78
N THR A 36 -7.83 10.33 31.32
CA THR A 36 -7.52 10.30 29.90
C THR A 36 -7.58 8.83 29.52
N PRO A 37 -8.46 8.42 28.60
CA PRO A 37 -8.54 7.02 28.24
C PRO A 37 -7.15 6.58 27.81
N ASP A 38 -6.68 5.48 28.39
CA ASP A 38 -5.39 4.89 28.08
C ASP A 38 -5.43 4.46 26.61
N LEU A 39 -4.92 5.33 25.73
CA LEU A 39 -4.79 5.05 24.30
C LEU A 39 -3.74 3.96 24.12
N PRO A 40 -3.83 3.10 23.09
CA PRO A 40 -2.78 2.14 22.79
C PRO A 40 -1.43 2.87 22.63
N PRO A 41 -0.44 2.56 23.49
CA PRO A 41 0.78 3.35 23.57
C PRO A 41 1.60 3.33 22.29
N GLU A 42 1.48 2.28 21.47
CA GLU A 42 2.22 2.09 20.22
C GLU A 42 1.88 3.13 19.12
N TYR A 43 0.76 3.84 19.25
CA TYR A 43 0.39 4.95 18.36
C TYR A 43 0.45 6.32 19.05
N LEU A 44 0.84 6.35 20.33
CA LEU A 44 1.25 7.56 21.04
C LEU A 44 2.76 7.76 20.98
N THR A 45 3.51 6.67 20.97
CA THR A 45 4.96 6.63 20.89
C THR A 45 5.35 5.41 20.07
N ALA A 46 6.16 5.64 19.03
CA ALA A 46 6.66 4.57 18.17
C ALA A 46 7.49 3.56 18.98
N ASN A 47 7.32 2.27 18.72
CA ASN A 47 8.04 1.21 19.44
C ASN A 47 9.32 0.73 18.73
N TYR A 48 9.52 1.11 17.46
CA TYR A 48 10.67 0.72 16.63
C TYR A 48 10.92 -0.80 16.59
N GLY A 49 9.86 -1.62 16.67
CA GLY A 49 9.96 -3.04 17.00
C GLY A 49 10.52 -3.99 15.94
N CYS A 50 10.76 -3.52 14.71
CA CYS A 50 11.16 -4.42 13.61
C CYS A 50 12.57 -5.00 13.73
N THR A 51 13.44 -4.42 14.57
CA THR A 51 14.75 -4.92 14.97
C THR A 51 14.99 -4.64 16.46
N ASP A 52 15.89 -5.38 17.09
CA ASP A 52 16.27 -5.09 18.49
C ASP A 52 17.13 -3.82 18.59
N LYS A 53 18.00 -3.60 17.60
CA LYS A 53 18.93 -2.46 17.50
C LYS A 53 18.56 -1.53 16.36
N LYS A 54 18.68 -0.23 16.60
CA LYS A 54 18.39 0.77 15.56
C LYS A 54 19.32 0.64 14.35
N GLU A 55 20.58 0.28 14.58
CA GLU A 55 21.57 0.18 13.50
C GLU A 55 21.14 -0.83 12.44
N ASP A 56 20.61 -1.99 12.87
CA ASP A 56 20.13 -3.05 11.99
C ASP A 56 18.96 -2.56 11.10
N PHE A 57 18.06 -1.73 11.65
CA PHE A 57 16.97 -1.15 10.87
C PHE A 57 17.49 -0.08 9.89
N LEU A 58 18.44 0.76 10.33
CA LEU A 58 19.00 1.84 9.52
C LEU A 58 19.84 1.34 8.34
N GLU A 59 20.43 0.14 8.41
CA GLU A 59 21.03 -0.53 7.25
C GLU A 59 20.02 -0.80 6.13
N ASN A 60 18.73 -0.87 6.48
CA ASN A 60 17.60 -1.12 5.58
C ASN A 60 16.81 0.16 5.27
N ARG A 61 17.46 1.32 5.36
CA ARG A 61 16.87 2.60 4.95
C ARG A 61 16.33 2.50 3.52
N LEU A 62 15.11 2.96 3.33
CA LEU A 62 14.43 2.87 2.05
C LEU A 62 15.16 3.67 0.97
N THR A 63 15.48 3.01 -0.14
CA THR A 63 16.00 3.65 -1.35
C THR A 63 14.94 3.61 -2.44
N LEU A 64 14.59 4.78 -2.97
CA LEU A 64 13.54 4.91 -3.98
C LEU A 64 14.18 5.14 -5.36
N PRO A 65 13.68 4.47 -6.42
CA PRO A 65 14.10 4.77 -7.78
C PRO A 65 13.63 6.19 -8.14
N THR A 66 14.38 6.87 -8.99
CA THR A 66 13.97 8.15 -9.57
C THR A 66 14.21 8.14 -11.07
N LEU A 67 13.27 8.71 -11.82
CA LEU A 67 13.39 8.99 -13.23
C LEU A 67 14.36 10.15 -13.43
N ASP A 68 15.15 10.06 -14.50
CA ASP A 68 16.05 11.11 -14.92
C ASP A 68 15.29 12.21 -15.67
N ILE A 69 15.50 13.46 -15.30
CA ILE A 69 15.12 14.61 -16.13
C ILE A 69 16.36 15.08 -16.92
N LEU A 70 16.13 15.74 -18.06
CA LEU A 70 17.25 16.27 -18.86
C LEU A 70 18.07 17.29 -18.04
N GLN A 71 19.41 17.22 -18.18
CA GLN A 71 20.37 17.95 -17.32
C GLN A 71 20.20 19.47 -17.28
N ASP A 72 19.61 20.06 -18.32
CA ASP A 72 19.36 21.50 -18.41
C ASP A 72 18.12 21.95 -17.61
N SER A 73 17.31 21.00 -17.14
CA SER A 73 16.13 21.26 -16.31
C SER A 73 16.54 21.88 -14.97
N LYS A 74 15.92 23.00 -14.61
CA LYS A 74 16.02 23.62 -13.28
C LYS A 74 14.61 23.83 -12.73
N PRO A 75 13.90 22.73 -12.43
CA PRO A 75 12.50 22.82 -12.09
C PRO A 75 12.32 23.63 -10.81
N THR A 76 11.32 24.49 -10.81
CA THR A 76 10.82 25.15 -9.59
C THR A 76 9.68 24.34 -9.01
N PHE A 77 9.44 24.46 -7.70
CA PHE A 77 8.32 23.79 -7.04
C PHE A 77 7.31 24.81 -6.54
N ASP A 78 6.03 24.48 -6.65
CA ASP A 78 4.91 25.28 -6.16
C ASP A 78 3.89 24.37 -5.51
N LEU A 79 3.37 24.80 -4.37
CA LEU A 79 2.41 24.04 -3.59
C LEU A 79 1.01 24.61 -3.80
N LYS A 80 0.11 23.80 -4.36
CA LYS A 80 -1.31 24.14 -4.54
C LYS A 80 -2.22 23.02 -4.05
N THR A 81 -2.15 22.73 -2.76
CA THR A 81 -3.08 21.76 -2.16
C THR A 81 -4.48 22.34 -2.07
N VAL A 82 -5.50 21.53 -2.37
CA VAL A 82 -6.91 21.93 -2.37
C VAL A 82 -7.37 22.41 -0.98
N SER A 83 -6.78 21.85 0.08
CA SER A 83 -7.04 22.22 1.49
C SER A 83 -6.18 23.39 2.00
N GLY A 84 -5.12 23.78 1.27
CA GLY A 84 -4.10 24.72 1.74
C GLY A 84 -3.26 24.23 2.94
N LYS A 85 -3.38 22.95 3.33
CA LYS A 85 -2.68 22.34 4.46
C LYS A 85 -2.40 20.86 4.22
N PHE A 86 -1.23 20.39 4.65
CA PHE A 86 -0.91 18.96 4.75
C PHE A 86 -1.40 18.32 6.06
N ASP A 87 -2.13 19.11 6.88
CA ASP A 87 -2.51 18.77 8.24
C ASP A 87 -3.63 17.72 8.20
N ASN A 88 -3.30 16.46 8.47
CA ASN A 88 -4.15 15.43 9.12
C ASN A 88 -3.62 14.00 8.98
N LEU A 89 -2.49 13.79 8.30
CA LEU A 89 -1.87 12.46 8.22
C LEU A 89 -1.44 11.95 9.61
N PRO A 90 -1.48 10.63 9.86
CA PRO A 90 -0.96 10.04 11.08
C PRO A 90 0.54 10.27 11.22
N GLN A 91 1.01 10.37 12.46
CA GLN A 91 2.43 10.59 12.79
C GLN A 91 3.17 9.28 13.10
N ILE A 92 2.45 8.23 13.45
CA ILE A 92 3.00 6.92 13.78
C ILE A 92 2.17 5.87 13.05
N VAL A 93 2.84 4.96 12.35
CA VAL A 93 2.21 3.92 11.52
C VAL A 93 2.95 2.60 11.65
N ASN A 94 2.31 1.53 11.21
CA ASN A 94 2.87 0.18 11.20
C ASN A 94 4.02 0.04 10.19
N VAL A 95 4.95 -0.88 10.44
CA VAL A 95 5.94 -1.37 9.48
C VAL A 95 5.88 -2.89 9.49
N TYR A 96 6.09 -3.50 8.32
CA TYR A 96 5.95 -4.94 8.14
C TYR A 96 7.26 -5.55 7.66
N ARG A 97 7.57 -6.75 8.12
CA ARG A 97 8.72 -7.52 7.66
C ARG A 97 8.31 -8.43 6.51
N TYR A 98 9.20 -8.59 5.53
CA TYR A 98 9.04 -9.62 4.51
C TYR A 98 9.54 -10.97 5.03
N THR A 99 8.81 -12.05 4.75
CA THR A 99 9.06 -13.39 5.34
C THR A 99 9.82 -14.34 4.42
N ASN A 100 9.73 -14.17 3.10
CA ASN A 100 10.25 -15.11 2.11
C ASN A 100 11.45 -14.54 1.34
N LEU A 101 12.37 -13.94 2.08
CA LEU A 101 13.62 -13.36 1.58
C LEU A 101 14.67 -14.45 1.43
N GLY A 102 14.67 -15.19 0.30
CA GLY A 102 15.67 -16.24 0.05
C GLY A 102 15.27 -17.31 -0.96
N GLN A 103 16.19 -18.25 -1.23
CA GLN A 103 15.93 -19.36 -2.15
C GLN A 103 15.00 -20.40 -1.50
N LYS A 104 13.90 -20.71 -2.19
CA LYS A 104 13.08 -21.88 -1.84
C LYS A 104 13.85 -23.17 -2.09
N LEU A 105 13.92 -24.06 -1.09
CA LEU A 105 14.63 -25.35 -1.14
C LEU A 105 14.19 -26.25 -2.32
N ASN A 106 12.94 -26.11 -2.76
CA ASN A 106 12.29 -26.90 -3.81
C ASN A 106 11.92 -26.06 -5.05
N SER A 107 12.58 -24.90 -5.26
CA SER A 107 12.17 -23.92 -6.27
C SER A 107 12.01 -24.49 -7.68
N GLN A 108 12.89 -25.40 -8.11
CA GLN A 108 12.79 -26.03 -9.43
C GLN A 108 11.50 -26.87 -9.58
N SER A 109 11.14 -27.63 -8.54
CA SER A 109 9.93 -28.46 -8.55
C SER A 109 8.67 -27.60 -8.56
N GLU A 110 8.63 -26.52 -7.77
CA GLU A 110 7.53 -25.56 -7.77
C GLU A 110 7.40 -24.84 -9.13
N ALA A 111 8.52 -24.42 -9.71
CA ALA A 111 8.58 -23.79 -11.03
C ALA A 111 8.06 -24.74 -12.13
N LYS A 112 8.42 -26.03 -12.09
CA LYS A 112 7.88 -27.05 -13.01
C LYS A 112 6.36 -27.22 -12.88
N ILE A 113 5.84 -27.22 -11.66
CA ILE A 113 4.39 -27.29 -11.41
C ILE A 113 3.70 -26.05 -11.99
N LEU A 114 4.26 -24.86 -11.77
CA LEU A 114 3.72 -23.61 -12.30
C LEU A 114 3.74 -23.60 -13.84
N ALA A 115 4.86 -23.98 -14.45
CA ALA A 115 5.01 -24.10 -15.90
C ALA A 115 3.96 -25.04 -16.50
N LYS A 116 3.74 -26.21 -15.88
CA LYS A 116 2.68 -27.14 -16.30
C LYS A 116 1.29 -26.52 -16.22
N LYS A 117 0.98 -25.81 -15.13
CA LYS A 117 -0.30 -25.11 -14.94
C LYS A 117 -0.53 -23.98 -15.96
N MET A 118 0.54 -23.47 -16.59
CA MET A 118 0.49 -22.47 -17.68
C MET A 118 0.52 -23.10 -19.09
N GLY A 119 0.56 -24.44 -19.20
CA GLY A 119 0.57 -25.16 -20.48
C GLY A 119 1.95 -25.34 -21.11
N PHE A 120 3.03 -25.19 -20.33
CA PHE A 120 4.38 -25.55 -20.78
C PHE A 120 4.71 -27.00 -20.43
N ASP A 121 5.59 -27.60 -21.23
CA ASP A 121 6.16 -28.91 -20.93
C ASP A 121 7.18 -28.76 -19.78
N GLN A 122 6.79 -29.20 -18.58
CA GLN A 122 7.59 -29.09 -17.35
C GLN A 122 9.02 -29.65 -17.49
N ASP A 123 9.26 -30.58 -18.41
CA ASP A 123 10.57 -31.24 -18.58
C ASP A 123 11.45 -30.55 -19.63
N LYS A 124 10.92 -29.57 -20.37
CA LYS A 124 11.67 -28.71 -21.32
C LYS A 124 12.19 -27.41 -20.68
N ILE A 125 12.56 -27.49 -19.41
CA ILE A 125 13.19 -26.39 -18.69
C ILE A 125 14.62 -26.16 -19.20
N VAL A 126 14.98 -24.91 -19.40
CA VAL A 126 16.35 -24.46 -19.71
C VAL A 126 16.80 -23.53 -18.60
N MET A 127 18.00 -23.73 -18.05
CA MET A 127 18.57 -22.75 -17.12
C MET A 127 19.16 -21.59 -17.90
N LYS A 128 18.74 -20.37 -17.55
CA LYS A 128 19.28 -19.12 -18.10
C LYS A 128 20.18 -18.50 -17.02
N GLY A 129 21.48 -18.73 -17.17
CA GLY A 129 22.46 -18.38 -16.13
C GLY A 129 22.28 -19.25 -14.87
N THR A 130 22.43 -18.64 -13.70
CA THR A 130 22.33 -19.32 -12.39
C THR A 130 21.05 -18.97 -11.62
N THR A 131 20.22 -18.08 -12.15
CA THR A 131 19.11 -17.46 -11.39
C THR A 131 17.75 -17.74 -11.97
N ASP A 132 17.66 -18.17 -13.24
CA ASP A 132 16.40 -18.16 -13.99
C ASP A 132 16.13 -19.52 -14.64
N TYR A 133 14.86 -19.92 -14.61
CA TYR A 133 14.32 -21.08 -15.30
C TYR A 133 13.45 -20.63 -16.48
N LEU A 134 13.79 -21.10 -17.68
CA LEU A 134 13.13 -20.72 -18.93
C LEU A 134 12.39 -21.90 -19.56
N TRP A 135 11.15 -21.66 -19.98
CA TRP A 135 10.40 -22.53 -20.88
C TRP A 135 10.03 -21.77 -22.14
N VAL A 136 10.05 -22.48 -23.28
CA VAL A 136 9.59 -21.96 -24.56
C VAL A 136 8.65 -23.00 -25.19
N ASN A 137 7.49 -22.54 -25.64
CA ASN A 137 6.54 -23.34 -26.40
C ASN A 137 6.42 -22.76 -27.81
N ASN A 138 7.06 -23.41 -28.78
CA ASN A 138 7.06 -22.96 -30.17
C ASN A 138 5.68 -23.07 -30.84
N THR A 139 4.77 -23.90 -30.33
CA THR A 139 3.42 -24.07 -30.91
C THR A 139 2.53 -22.89 -30.55
N SER A 140 2.52 -22.49 -29.27
CA SER A 140 1.79 -21.31 -28.80
C SER A 140 2.60 -20.01 -28.93
N GLN A 141 3.87 -20.10 -29.33
CA GLN A 141 4.84 -19.00 -29.37
C GLN A 141 4.90 -18.23 -28.05
N ARG A 142 4.88 -18.97 -26.93
CA ARG A 142 4.97 -18.43 -25.58
C ARG A 142 6.31 -18.73 -24.95
N SER A 143 6.75 -17.86 -24.05
CA SER A 143 7.87 -18.08 -23.15
C SER A 143 7.48 -17.81 -21.70
N LEU A 144 8.16 -18.49 -20.78
CA LEU A 144 8.00 -18.34 -19.34
C LEU A 144 9.39 -18.30 -18.69
N ASP A 145 9.71 -17.19 -18.05
CA ASP A 145 10.94 -16.97 -17.28
C ASP A 145 10.57 -16.89 -15.79
N ILE A 146 11.05 -17.84 -14.98
CA ILE A 146 10.80 -17.91 -13.53
C ILE A 146 12.12 -17.73 -12.78
N LYS A 147 12.15 -16.79 -11.83
CA LYS A 147 13.28 -16.62 -10.91
C LYS A 147 13.39 -17.81 -9.96
N ALA A 148 14.54 -18.48 -9.97
CA ALA A 148 14.82 -19.66 -9.18
C ALA A 148 14.82 -19.42 -7.66
N ARG A 149 14.89 -18.15 -7.22
CA ARG A 149 14.95 -17.78 -5.81
C ARG A 149 13.57 -17.68 -5.19
N ASP A 150 12.73 -16.81 -5.75
CA ASP A 150 11.45 -16.37 -5.17
C ASP A 150 10.24 -16.81 -6.00
N LEU A 151 10.45 -17.39 -7.19
CA LEU A 151 9.43 -17.78 -8.17
C LEU A 151 8.63 -16.61 -8.73
N ASN A 152 9.12 -15.37 -8.61
CA ASN A 152 8.64 -14.28 -9.44
C ASN A 152 8.87 -14.64 -10.92
N PHE A 153 7.95 -14.25 -11.79
CA PHE A 153 7.98 -14.73 -13.16
C PHE A 153 7.40 -13.75 -14.16
N GLN A 154 7.80 -13.96 -15.41
CA GLN A 154 7.19 -13.34 -16.56
C GLN A 154 6.81 -14.41 -17.58
N MET A 155 5.54 -14.42 -17.97
CA MET A 155 5.07 -15.18 -19.14
C MET A 155 4.78 -14.18 -20.25
N THR A 156 5.20 -14.49 -21.48
CA THR A 156 4.96 -13.64 -22.66
C THR A 156 4.53 -14.49 -23.86
N THR A 157 3.85 -13.85 -24.80
CA THR A 157 3.51 -14.40 -26.11
C THR A 157 4.16 -13.54 -27.18
N ASP A 158 4.63 -14.15 -28.26
CA ASP A 158 5.21 -13.44 -29.39
C ASP A 158 4.25 -12.40 -29.98
N GLN A 159 4.76 -11.19 -30.22
CA GLN A 159 3.97 -10.06 -30.71
C GLN A 159 3.34 -10.29 -32.09
N GLU A 160 3.99 -11.03 -32.98
CA GLU A 160 3.44 -11.31 -34.31
C GLU A 160 2.21 -12.19 -34.20
N ARG A 161 2.22 -13.14 -33.25
CA ARG A 161 1.04 -13.97 -32.94
C ARG A 161 -0.14 -13.10 -32.49
N ILE A 162 0.09 -12.21 -31.54
CA ILE A 162 -0.94 -11.32 -30.98
C ILE A 162 -1.55 -10.48 -32.11
N LYS A 163 -0.71 -9.79 -32.89
CA LYS A 163 -1.15 -8.96 -34.02
C LYS A 163 -1.91 -9.77 -35.08
N ASN A 164 -1.49 -11.00 -35.36
CA ASN A 164 -2.18 -11.86 -36.32
C ASN A 164 -3.57 -12.30 -35.85
N LEU A 165 -3.74 -12.61 -34.56
CA LEU A 165 -5.04 -12.97 -33.99
C LEU A 165 -6.00 -11.77 -33.98
N ARG A 166 -5.49 -10.58 -33.61
CA ARG A 166 -6.27 -9.33 -33.55
C ARG A 166 -6.82 -8.86 -34.89
N LYS A 167 -6.20 -9.25 -36.02
CA LYS A 167 -6.74 -8.96 -37.37
C LYS A 167 -8.12 -9.57 -37.62
N THR A 168 -8.50 -10.62 -36.88
CA THR A 168 -9.73 -11.38 -37.14
C THR A 168 -10.61 -11.61 -35.92
N LEU A 169 -10.10 -11.41 -34.71
CA LEU A 169 -10.81 -11.71 -33.46
C LEU A 169 -10.87 -10.46 -32.60
N ASP A 170 -12.04 -10.20 -32.03
CA ASP A 170 -12.28 -9.06 -31.14
C ASP A 170 -11.66 -9.27 -29.74
N LEU A 171 -11.29 -8.16 -29.10
CA LEU A 171 -10.94 -8.16 -27.68
C LEU A 171 -12.18 -8.43 -26.82
N PRO A 172 -11.99 -9.08 -25.64
CA PRO A 172 -13.03 -9.07 -24.62
C PRO A 172 -13.30 -7.63 -24.16
N THR A 173 -14.45 -7.41 -23.53
CA THR A 173 -14.70 -6.16 -22.82
C THR A 173 -13.77 -6.01 -21.61
N GLU A 174 -13.57 -4.79 -21.09
CA GLU A 174 -12.75 -4.57 -19.88
C GLU A 174 -13.21 -5.40 -18.67
N SER A 175 -14.52 -5.56 -18.49
CA SER A 175 -15.10 -6.37 -17.39
C SER A 175 -14.80 -7.87 -17.57
N GLU A 176 -14.90 -8.36 -18.81
CA GLU A 176 -14.50 -9.72 -19.15
C GLU A 176 -12.99 -9.91 -18.98
N ALA A 177 -12.18 -8.93 -19.36
CA ALA A 177 -10.74 -8.96 -19.17
C ALA A 177 -10.35 -9.07 -17.70
N LYS A 178 -10.96 -8.27 -16.81
CA LYS A 178 -10.78 -8.40 -15.36
C LYS A 178 -11.13 -9.81 -14.87
N SER A 179 -12.27 -10.35 -15.32
CA SER A 179 -12.71 -11.70 -14.95
C SER A 179 -11.75 -12.79 -15.44
N LEU A 180 -11.26 -12.68 -16.67
CA LEU A 180 -10.30 -13.60 -17.28
C LEU A 180 -8.96 -13.54 -16.54
N ALA A 181 -8.47 -12.36 -16.20
CA ALA A 181 -7.24 -12.17 -15.45
C ALA A 181 -7.33 -12.78 -14.04
N ILE A 182 -8.40 -12.48 -13.30
CA ILE A 182 -8.67 -13.05 -11.96
C ILE A 182 -8.72 -14.58 -12.04
N ASN A 183 -9.49 -15.13 -12.98
CA ASN A 183 -9.65 -16.57 -13.12
C ASN A 183 -8.34 -17.24 -13.55
N GLY A 184 -7.54 -16.57 -14.40
CA GLY A 184 -6.20 -16.99 -14.76
C GLY A 184 -5.31 -17.16 -13.54
N LEU A 185 -5.12 -16.12 -12.74
CA LEU A 185 -4.29 -16.19 -11.54
C LEU A 185 -4.84 -17.18 -10.48
N ARG A 186 -6.17 -17.30 -10.34
CA ARG A 186 -6.79 -18.33 -9.48
C ARG A 186 -6.51 -19.74 -9.95
N SER A 187 -6.58 -20.00 -11.25
CA SER A 187 -6.30 -21.33 -11.83
C SER A 187 -4.85 -21.76 -11.61
N LEU A 188 -3.93 -20.79 -11.52
CA LEU A 188 -2.54 -21.01 -11.19
C LEU A 188 -2.33 -21.25 -9.68
N GLY A 189 -3.26 -20.77 -8.85
CA GLY A 189 -3.21 -20.86 -7.39
C GLY A 189 -2.28 -19.81 -6.75
N ILE A 190 -2.14 -18.65 -7.41
CA ILE A 190 -1.20 -17.58 -7.02
C ILE A 190 -1.90 -16.23 -6.75
N LEU A 191 -3.23 -16.19 -6.86
CA LEU A 191 -4.01 -14.99 -6.52
C LEU A 191 -4.30 -14.96 -5.02
N ASP A 192 -3.60 -14.09 -4.29
CA ASP A 192 -3.97 -13.78 -2.91
C ASP A 192 -5.31 -13.03 -2.85
N SER A 193 -6.09 -13.32 -1.82
CA SER A 193 -7.31 -12.60 -1.46
C SER A 193 -7.10 -11.09 -1.33
N GLU A 194 -5.93 -10.63 -0.88
CA GLU A 194 -5.59 -9.20 -0.75
C GLU A 194 -5.72 -8.43 -2.06
N TYR A 195 -5.39 -9.07 -3.19
CA TYR A 195 -5.49 -8.48 -4.54
C TYR A 195 -6.92 -8.48 -5.11
N THR A 196 -7.90 -8.98 -4.35
CA THR A 196 -9.32 -9.02 -4.75
C THR A 196 -10.21 -8.08 -3.93
N GLN A 197 -9.63 -7.38 -2.95
CA GLN A 197 -10.35 -6.47 -2.08
C GLN A 197 -10.64 -5.13 -2.75
N MET A 198 -9.88 -4.78 -3.79
CA MET A 198 -10.04 -3.58 -4.60
C MET A 198 -10.35 -3.96 -6.06
N PRO A 199 -11.12 -3.13 -6.79
CA PRO A 199 -11.26 -3.28 -8.23
C PRO A 199 -9.91 -3.15 -8.93
N GLN A 200 -9.64 -4.03 -9.90
CA GLN A 200 -8.45 -3.96 -10.74
C GLN A 200 -8.56 -2.76 -11.70
N THR A 201 -7.43 -2.12 -11.96
CA THR A 201 -7.31 -1.08 -13.00
C THR A 201 -7.04 -1.73 -14.35
N VAL A 202 -7.38 -1.01 -15.42
CA VAL A 202 -7.27 -1.49 -16.80
C VAL A 202 -6.65 -0.43 -17.69
N HIS A 203 -5.78 -0.86 -18.59
CA HIS A 203 -5.19 -0.02 -19.64
C HIS A 203 -5.32 -0.72 -20.98
N LEU A 204 -5.70 0.02 -22.01
CA LEU A 204 -5.78 -0.48 -23.37
C LEU A 204 -4.40 -0.37 -24.01
N ILE A 205 -3.91 -1.45 -24.58
CA ILE A 205 -2.51 -1.57 -25.02
C ILE A 205 -2.47 -1.67 -26.53
N ASP A 206 -1.74 -0.75 -27.16
CA ASP A 206 -1.22 -0.89 -28.52
C ASP A 206 0.19 -1.50 -28.48
N ILE A 207 0.52 -2.33 -29.48
CA ILE A 207 1.84 -2.94 -29.63
C ILE A 207 2.53 -2.29 -30.82
N ASN A 208 3.56 -1.50 -30.53
CA ASN A 208 4.35 -0.80 -31.54
C ASN A 208 5.10 -1.77 -32.48
N PRO A 209 5.54 -1.32 -33.67
CA PRO A 209 6.29 -2.16 -34.61
C PRO A 209 7.59 -2.75 -34.06
N ASP A 210 8.19 -2.09 -33.07
CA ASP A 210 9.40 -2.53 -32.37
C ASP A 210 9.14 -3.47 -31.18
N GLY A 211 7.87 -3.69 -30.84
CA GLY A 211 7.41 -4.53 -29.74
C GLY A 211 7.31 -3.84 -28.38
N THR A 212 7.57 -2.53 -28.33
CA THR A 212 7.20 -1.71 -27.17
C THR A 212 5.68 -1.55 -27.08
N TYR A 213 5.19 -1.11 -25.92
CA TYR A 213 3.76 -0.89 -25.67
C TYR A 213 3.48 0.61 -25.54
N SER A 214 2.31 1.01 -26.01
CA SER A 214 1.73 2.34 -25.85
C SER A 214 0.25 2.21 -25.47
N GLU A 215 -0.36 3.30 -25.05
CA GLU A 215 -1.76 3.37 -24.72
C GLU A 215 -2.60 3.47 -25.99
N ALA A 216 -3.69 2.69 -26.05
CA ALA A 216 -4.65 2.73 -27.14
C ALA A 216 -5.85 3.60 -26.76
N ASP A 217 -6.24 4.52 -27.65
CA ASP A 217 -7.39 5.42 -27.45
C ASP A 217 -8.75 4.70 -27.30
N SER A 218 -8.84 3.44 -27.73
CA SER A 218 -10.08 2.68 -27.73
C SER A 218 -9.85 1.18 -27.80
N LEU A 219 -10.88 0.41 -27.45
CA LEU A 219 -10.85 -1.05 -27.57
C LEU A 219 -10.64 -1.53 -29.02
N VAL A 220 -11.03 -0.71 -30.01
CA VAL A 220 -10.90 -1.05 -31.43
C VAL A 220 -9.44 -0.95 -31.89
N SER A 221 -8.71 0.05 -31.41
CA SER A 221 -7.29 0.25 -31.72
C SER A 221 -6.36 -0.59 -30.86
N ALA A 222 -6.82 -1.13 -29.73
CA ALA A 222 -6.00 -1.95 -28.85
C ALA A 222 -5.75 -3.38 -29.37
N GLU A 223 -4.56 -3.90 -29.08
CA GLU A 223 -4.17 -5.30 -29.27
C GLU A 223 -4.39 -6.14 -28.03
N LEU A 224 -4.28 -5.53 -26.84
CA LEU A 224 -4.41 -6.18 -25.53
C LEU A 224 -5.08 -5.24 -24.52
N ILE A 225 -5.54 -5.82 -23.41
CA ILE A 225 -5.97 -5.10 -22.21
C ILE A 225 -5.07 -5.53 -21.06
N ARG A 226 -4.29 -4.59 -20.50
CA ARG A 226 -3.54 -4.83 -19.27
C ARG A 226 -4.48 -4.69 -18.08
N VAL A 227 -4.48 -5.67 -17.20
CA VAL A 227 -5.23 -5.68 -15.93
C VAL A 227 -4.24 -5.69 -14.80
N ASP A 228 -4.24 -4.64 -13.98
CA ASP A 228 -3.31 -4.46 -12.87
C ASP A 228 -3.99 -4.78 -11.52
N PHE A 229 -3.30 -5.54 -10.68
CA PHE A 229 -3.80 -5.99 -9.38
C PHE A 229 -3.19 -5.15 -8.26
N ILE A 230 -4.01 -4.32 -7.64
CA ILE A 230 -3.60 -3.49 -6.49
C ILE A 230 -4.04 -4.13 -5.17
N ARG A 231 -3.32 -3.84 -4.09
CA ARG A 231 -3.69 -4.27 -2.74
C ARG A 231 -3.49 -3.14 -1.73
N MET A 232 -4.15 -3.28 -0.58
CA MET A 232 -4.02 -2.38 0.56
C MET A 232 -3.46 -3.13 1.76
N ILE A 233 -2.81 -2.41 2.65
CA ILE A 233 -2.29 -2.93 3.91
C ILE A 233 -2.74 -2.04 5.08
N PRO A 234 -3.01 -2.59 6.28
CA PRO A 234 -3.26 -1.76 7.45
C PRO A 234 -2.06 -0.85 7.73
N MET A 235 -2.32 0.44 7.82
CA MET A 235 -1.34 1.44 8.26
C MET A 235 -1.44 1.65 9.78
N ILE A 236 -2.65 1.54 10.31
CA ILE A 236 -2.97 1.57 11.74
C ILE A 236 -4.02 0.49 12.00
N SER A 237 -3.82 -0.28 13.05
CA SER A 237 -4.69 -1.37 13.50
C SER A 237 -5.03 -1.17 14.97
N ILE A 238 -6.31 -0.97 15.29
CA ILE A 238 -6.78 -0.71 16.67
C ILE A 238 -7.66 -1.87 17.15
N PRO A 239 -7.24 -2.65 18.15
CA PRO A 239 -8.09 -3.68 18.73
C PRO A 239 -9.39 -3.12 19.31
N THR A 240 -10.52 -3.78 19.08
CA THR A 240 -11.84 -3.34 19.57
C THR A 240 -11.99 -3.46 21.09
N ASN A 241 -11.25 -4.39 21.70
CA ASN A 241 -11.37 -4.77 23.10
C ASN A 241 -10.54 -3.90 24.07
N ILE A 242 -9.71 -2.97 23.59
CA ILE A 242 -8.90 -2.11 24.47
C ILE A 242 -9.69 -0.88 24.93
N VAL A 243 -9.32 -0.33 26.09
CA VAL A 243 -9.82 0.97 26.56
C VAL A 243 -9.41 2.06 25.57
N GLY A 244 -10.28 3.04 25.31
CA GLY A 244 -9.97 4.17 24.42
C GLY A 244 -10.07 3.90 22.91
N ALA A 245 -10.29 2.65 22.48
CA ALA A 245 -10.38 2.27 21.06
C ALA A 245 -11.36 3.16 20.25
N GLU A 246 -12.59 3.33 20.74
CA GLU A 246 -13.64 4.13 20.08
C GLU A 246 -13.24 5.60 19.91
N GLN A 247 -12.57 6.18 20.90
CA GLN A 247 -12.10 7.55 20.81
C GLN A 247 -10.99 7.69 19.78
N MET A 248 -10.08 6.71 19.72
CA MET A 248 -9.00 6.72 18.73
C MET A 248 -9.55 6.57 17.31
N VAL A 249 -10.50 5.64 17.10
CA VAL A 249 -11.22 5.48 15.83
C VAL A 249 -11.88 6.81 15.44
N SER A 250 -12.64 7.43 16.35
CA SER A 250 -13.29 8.71 16.09
C SER A 250 -12.29 9.84 15.79
N ASN A 251 -11.09 9.83 16.39
CA ASN A 251 -10.04 10.79 16.08
C ASN A 251 -9.48 10.61 14.66
N LEU A 252 -9.35 9.37 14.19
CA LEU A 252 -8.87 9.05 12.84
C LEU A 252 -9.96 9.31 11.79
N GLU A 253 -11.22 9.00 12.08
CA GLU A 253 -12.35 9.36 11.21
C GLU A 253 -12.49 10.88 11.05
N ARG A 254 -12.24 11.67 12.10
CA ARG A 254 -12.19 13.15 12.01
C ARG A 254 -11.02 13.68 11.16
N LYS A 255 -10.06 12.81 10.83
CA LYS A 255 -8.96 13.07 9.90
C LYS A 255 -9.26 12.50 8.50
N ASP A 256 -10.53 12.26 8.20
CA ASP A 256 -11.03 11.70 6.93
C ASP A 256 -10.49 10.29 6.60
N MET A 257 -10.03 9.55 7.62
CA MET A 257 -9.59 8.18 7.45
C MET A 257 -10.77 7.21 7.62
N THR A 258 -10.82 6.16 6.81
CA THR A 258 -11.80 5.09 6.91
C THR A 258 -11.14 3.79 7.37
N TYR A 259 -11.92 2.93 8.03
CA TYR A 259 -11.46 1.62 8.46
C TYR A 259 -12.34 0.50 7.90
N VAL A 260 -11.79 -0.71 7.92
CA VAL A 260 -12.51 -1.96 7.75
C VAL A 260 -12.33 -2.83 8.98
N MET A 261 -13.26 -3.74 9.24
CA MET A 261 -13.11 -4.71 10.32
C MET A 261 -12.17 -5.84 9.88
N GLY A 262 -11.10 -6.02 10.63
CA GLY A 262 -10.16 -7.13 10.51
C GLY A 262 -10.14 -7.99 11.77
N THR A 263 -9.21 -8.95 11.82
CA THR A 263 -8.96 -9.74 13.03
C THR A 263 -7.47 -9.85 13.27
N ALA A 264 -7.03 -9.64 14.51
CA ALA A 264 -5.65 -9.87 14.93
C ALA A 264 -5.61 -10.80 16.15
N ILE A 265 -4.42 -11.30 16.48
CA ILE A 265 -4.18 -11.99 17.74
C ILE A 265 -3.64 -10.95 18.72
N VAL A 266 -4.34 -10.74 19.83
CA VAL A 266 -3.93 -9.82 20.89
C VAL A 266 -3.93 -10.62 22.19
N ASN A 267 -2.77 -10.75 22.83
CA ASN A 267 -2.59 -11.58 24.04
C ASN A 267 -3.09 -13.03 23.87
N ASP A 268 -2.71 -13.69 22.78
CA ASP A 268 -3.12 -15.06 22.40
C ASP A 268 -4.63 -15.26 22.14
N GLU A 269 -5.42 -14.19 22.13
CA GLU A 269 -6.84 -14.21 21.80
C GLU A 269 -7.09 -13.56 20.43
N ARG A 270 -8.01 -14.15 19.66
CA ARG A 270 -8.46 -13.54 18.40
C ARG A 270 -9.43 -12.41 18.71
N VAL A 271 -9.08 -11.19 18.29
CA VAL A 271 -9.84 -9.98 18.55
C VAL A 271 -10.18 -9.29 17.24
N ASP A 272 -11.36 -8.70 17.14
CA ASP A 272 -11.74 -7.83 16.03
C ASP A 272 -10.95 -6.51 16.10
N VAL A 273 -10.50 -6.02 14.95
CA VAL A 273 -9.63 -4.85 14.84
C VAL A 273 -10.21 -3.84 13.85
N TYR A 274 -10.10 -2.56 14.17
CA TYR A 274 -10.33 -1.48 13.21
C TYR A 274 -9.04 -1.25 12.40
N ASP A 275 -9.04 -1.67 11.14
CA ASP A 275 -7.90 -1.51 10.24
C ASP A 275 -8.08 -0.29 9.34
N PHE A 276 -7.27 0.73 9.58
CA PHE A 276 -7.16 1.89 8.70
C PHE A 276 -6.10 1.59 7.65
N ARG A 277 -6.54 1.32 6.42
CA ARG A 277 -5.69 0.77 5.37
C ARG A 277 -5.27 1.83 4.37
N THR A 278 -4.10 1.62 3.77
CA THR A 278 -3.62 2.42 2.64
C THR A 278 -3.11 1.53 1.51
N LEU A 279 -2.92 2.11 0.34
CA LEU A 279 -2.43 1.44 -0.85
C LEU A 279 -0.96 1.02 -0.68
N ILE A 280 -0.64 -0.14 -1.25
CA ILE A 280 0.73 -0.46 -1.64
C ILE A 280 0.95 0.16 -3.02
N THR A 281 2.04 0.91 -3.15
CA THR A 281 2.52 1.51 -4.40
C THR A 281 3.80 0.83 -4.85
N TYR A 282 4.13 1.01 -6.13
CA TYR A 282 5.17 0.24 -6.79
C TYR A 282 6.22 1.16 -7.41
N GLN A 283 7.25 0.58 -8.03
CA GLN A 283 8.29 1.36 -8.72
C GLN A 283 7.70 2.33 -9.75
N ASN A 284 6.69 1.91 -10.50
CA ASN A 284 5.85 2.80 -11.29
C ASN A 284 4.46 2.84 -10.62
N PRO A 285 3.98 3.99 -10.11
CA PRO A 285 2.71 4.09 -9.40
C PRO A 285 1.47 3.71 -10.23
N ILE A 286 1.55 3.78 -11.55
CA ILE A 286 0.43 3.47 -12.46
C ILE A 286 0.51 2.05 -13.03
N LYS A 287 1.52 1.25 -12.64
CA LYS A 287 1.66 -0.15 -13.06
C LYS A 287 1.91 -1.03 -11.84
N SER A 288 1.10 -2.08 -11.68
CA SER A 288 1.27 -3.00 -10.55
C SER A 288 2.45 -3.94 -10.73
N ASN A 289 2.97 -4.48 -9.62
CA ASN A 289 3.88 -5.63 -9.65
C ASN A 289 3.20 -6.93 -10.14
N ILE A 290 1.86 -6.97 -10.17
CA ILE A 290 1.08 -8.05 -10.78
C ILE A 290 0.19 -7.46 -11.89
N SER A 291 0.55 -7.77 -13.14
CA SER A 291 -0.18 -7.33 -14.34
C SER A 291 -0.46 -8.52 -15.24
N VAL A 292 -1.69 -8.60 -15.75
CA VAL A 292 -2.12 -9.65 -16.68
C VAL A 292 -2.62 -9.00 -17.97
N TYR A 293 -2.05 -9.39 -19.10
CA TYR A 293 -2.44 -8.87 -20.41
C TYR A 293 -3.37 -9.85 -21.09
N VAL A 294 -4.60 -9.39 -21.31
CA VAL A 294 -5.70 -10.18 -21.84
C VAL A 294 -5.98 -9.78 -23.28
N GLY A 295 -6.24 -10.75 -24.12
CA GLY A 295 -6.54 -10.56 -25.54
C GLY A 295 -7.65 -11.48 -26.06
N PRO A 296 -7.80 -11.62 -27.38
CA PRO A 296 -8.77 -12.53 -27.98
C PRO A 296 -8.45 -13.98 -27.59
N LYS A 297 -9.45 -14.87 -27.67
CA LYS A 297 -9.23 -16.28 -27.35
C LYS A 297 -8.35 -16.94 -28.43
N ASP A 298 -7.16 -17.37 -28.05
CA ASP A 298 -6.26 -18.14 -28.91
C ASP A 298 -6.61 -19.63 -28.84
N GLU A 299 -7.34 -20.13 -29.85
CA GLU A 299 -7.69 -21.56 -29.96
C GLU A 299 -6.46 -22.48 -30.14
N GLY A 300 -5.30 -21.92 -30.50
CA GLY A 300 -4.03 -22.66 -30.54
C GLY A 300 -3.40 -22.89 -29.18
N THR A 301 -3.99 -22.34 -28.11
CA THR A 301 -3.51 -22.47 -26.73
C THR A 301 -4.62 -22.97 -25.82
N GLU A 302 -4.50 -24.19 -25.28
CA GLU A 302 -5.55 -24.78 -24.44
C GLU A 302 -5.66 -24.13 -23.05
N ILE A 303 -4.53 -23.75 -22.47
CA ILE A 303 -4.42 -23.24 -21.10
C ILE A 303 -4.14 -21.74 -21.14
N LEU A 304 -4.96 -20.96 -20.41
CA LEU A 304 -4.90 -19.49 -20.42
C LEU A 304 -5.00 -18.93 -21.85
N SER A 305 -5.98 -19.39 -22.63
CA SER A 305 -6.17 -19.06 -24.05
C SER A 305 -6.38 -17.57 -24.32
N ASN A 306 -6.84 -16.80 -23.34
CA ASN A 306 -7.01 -15.34 -23.45
C ASN A 306 -5.87 -14.53 -22.83
N ILE A 307 -4.90 -15.16 -22.17
CA ILE A 307 -3.82 -14.45 -21.47
C ILE A 307 -2.54 -14.54 -22.29
N TYR A 308 -2.03 -13.38 -22.69
CA TYR A 308 -0.85 -13.27 -23.55
C TYR A 308 0.40 -12.93 -22.77
N GLN A 309 0.26 -12.22 -21.66
CA GLN A 309 1.38 -11.92 -20.77
C GLN A 309 0.93 -11.89 -19.32
N ILE A 310 1.80 -12.35 -18.44
CA ILE A 310 1.67 -12.20 -16.99
C ILE A 310 3.01 -11.68 -16.49
N GLU A 311 2.99 -10.54 -15.82
CA GLU A 311 4.08 -10.05 -15.00
C GLU A 311 3.68 -10.29 -13.55
N TYR A 312 4.49 -11.07 -12.82
CA TYR A 312 4.17 -11.44 -11.45
C TYR A 312 5.41 -11.28 -10.56
N THR A 313 5.40 -10.20 -9.79
CA THR A 313 6.35 -9.95 -8.71
C THR A 313 5.55 -9.80 -7.41
N THR A 314 5.85 -10.62 -6.41
CA THR A 314 5.22 -10.51 -5.10
C THR A 314 6.22 -10.77 -4.00
N TRP A 315 5.95 -10.17 -2.84
CA TRP A 315 6.75 -10.32 -1.64
C TRP A 315 5.81 -10.66 -0.49
N SER A 316 6.07 -11.79 0.16
CA SER A 316 5.27 -12.26 1.29
C SER A 316 5.61 -11.46 2.55
N LEU A 317 4.59 -11.03 3.28
CA LEU A 317 4.71 -10.24 4.49
C LEU A 317 4.42 -11.10 5.73
N GLU A 318 4.92 -10.67 6.88
CA GLU A 318 4.37 -11.10 8.17
C GLU A 318 2.92 -10.61 8.28
N THR A 319 2.03 -11.44 8.82
CA THR A 319 0.61 -11.08 8.99
C THR A 319 0.43 -9.90 9.94
N GLU A 320 1.30 -9.80 10.94
CA GLU A 320 1.31 -8.72 11.94
C GLU A 320 2.43 -7.73 11.64
N SER A 321 2.23 -6.47 12.03
CA SER A 321 3.28 -5.46 11.93
C SER A 321 4.44 -5.82 12.85
N CYS A 322 5.67 -5.70 12.38
CA CYS A 322 6.84 -5.92 13.21
C CYS A 322 7.10 -4.77 14.20
N GLY A 323 6.52 -3.59 13.97
CA GLY A 323 6.58 -2.47 14.89
C GLY A 323 5.90 -1.21 14.33
N THR A 324 5.88 -0.15 15.13
CA THR A 324 5.40 1.18 14.76
C THR A 324 6.55 2.16 14.67
N TYR A 325 6.47 3.07 13.69
CA TYR A 325 7.52 4.03 13.37
C TYR A 325 6.96 5.44 13.24
N GLU A 326 7.71 6.41 13.76
CA GLU A 326 7.40 7.83 13.62
C GLU A 326 7.68 8.29 12.19
N LEU A 327 6.79 9.12 11.67
CA LEU A 327 6.88 9.71 10.34
C LEU A 327 7.40 11.15 10.42
N ILE A 328 8.15 11.55 9.39
CA ILE A 328 8.53 12.95 9.17
C ILE A 328 7.24 13.76 8.98
N ALA A 329 7.13 14.94 9.57
CA ALA A 329 5.94 15.76 9.36
C ALA A 329 5.73 16.06 7.86
N PRO A 330 4.50 15.98 7.32
CA PRO A 330 4.25 16.19 5.88
C PRO A 330 4.82 17.52 5.34
N ALA A 331 4.75 18.60 6.13
CA ALA A 331 5.32 19.89 5.76
C ALA A 331 6.86 19.88 5.63
N ASP A 332 7.55 19.05 6.41
CA ASP A 332 9.00 18.86 6.29
C ASP A 332 9.33 17.98 5.08
N ALA A 333 8.55 16.92 4.83
CA ALA A 333 8.69 16.08 3.64
C ALA A 333 8.52 16.90 2.35
N SER A 334 7.50 17.76 2.28
CA SER A 334 7.30 18.65 1.12
C SER A 334 8.45 19.61 0.92
N ARG A 335 8.98 20.22 1.98
CA ARG A 335 10.17 21.09 1.89
C ARG A 335 11.40 20.34 1.36
N LYS A 336 11.57 19.07 1.75
CA LYS A 336 12.65 18.23 1.24
C LYS A 336 12.49 17.90 -0.23
N ILE A 337 11.26 17.61 -0.66
CA ILE A 337 10.94 17.42 -2.08
C ILE A 337 11.23 18.69 -2.89
N GLU A 338 10.82 19.86 -2.40
CA GLU A 338 11.11 21.16 -3.03
C GLU A 338 12.61 21.44 -3.17
N ASN A 339 13.42 20.91 -2.24
CA ASN A 339 14.88 21.00 -2.28
C ASN A 339 15.54 19.92 -3.17
N GLY A 340 14.75 19.11 -3.88
CA GLY A 340 15.24 18.07 -4.79
C GLY A 340 15.57 16.74 -4.12
N GLU A 341 15.12 16.50 -2.87
CA GLU A 341 15.28 15.20 -2.20
C GLU A 341 14.13 14.22 -2.53
N GLY A 342 13.15 14.63 -3.34
CA GLY A 342 12.05 13.77 -3.80
C GLY A 342 12.48 12.88 -4.97
N SER A 343 11.92 11.68 -5.03
CA SER A 343 12.14 10.75 -6.14
C SER A 343 11.00 10.87 -7.15
N LEU A 344 11.28 11.38 -8.35
CA LEU A 344 10.31 11.40 -9.45
C LEU A 344 10.10 9.98 -9.95
N VAL A 345 8.88 9.46 -9.88
CA VAL A 345 8.61 8.05 -10.24
C VAL A 345 7.63 7.89 -11.39
N PHE A 346 6.96 8.98 -11.75
CA PHE A 346 6.08 9.04 -12.90
C PHE A 346 6.04 10.48 -13.43
N LEU A 347 6.12 10.62 -14.74
CA LEU A 347 5.92 11.87 -15.46
C LEU A 347 5.25 11.53 -16.79
N ASN A 348 4.01 11.94 -16.98
CA ASN A 348 3.23 11.60 -18.17
C ASN A 348 3.56 12.51 -19.37
N SER A 349 4.85 12.59 -19.73
CA SER A 349 5.32 13.55 -20.75
C SER A 349 4.71 13.34 -22.14
N ASN A 350 4.24 12.12 -22.44
CA ASN A 350 3.71 11.74 -23.74
C ASN A 350 2.18 11.61 -23.76
N GLN A 351 1.50 11.90 -22.63
CA GLN A 351 0.07 11.62 -22.43
C GLN A 351 -0.28 10.15 -22.69
N ASP A 352 0.63 9.26 -22.30
CA ASP A 352 0.56 7.82 -22.47
C ASP A 352 1.04 7.14 -21.17
N GLU A 353 0.13 6.43 -20.50
CA GLU A 353 0.41 5.78 -19.21
C GLU A 353 1.08 4.39 -19.38
N VAL A 354 1.35 3.97 -20.60
CA VAL A 354 1.87 2.63 -20.92
C VAL A 354 3.29 2.70 -21.46
N GLU A 355 3.59 3.74 -22.25
CA GLU A 355 4.88 3.92 -22.90
C GLU A 355 6.04 4.02 -21.88
N GLU A 356 7.22 3.56 -22.31
CA GLU A 356 8.43 3.73 -21.51
C GLU A 356 8.81 5.21 -21.41
N TYR A 357 9.11 5.65 -20.19
CA TYR A 357 9.47 7.02 -19.93
C TYR A 357 10.75 7.44 -20.67
N VAL A 358 10.70 8.60 -21.32
CA VAL A 358 11.87 9.25 -21.91
C VAL A 358 12.19 10.54 -21.14
N PRO A 359 13.45 10.73 -20.70
CA PRO A 359 13.89 11.95 -20.02
C PRO A 359 13.47 13.22 -20.76
N THR A 360 12.75 14.10 -20.06
CA THR A 360 12.16 15.32 -20.63
C THR A 360 12.58 16.56 -19.83
N ASN A 361 12.57 17.74 -20.46
CA ASN A 361 12.85 19.00 -19.79
C ASN A 361 11.63 19.49 -18.99
N VAL A 362 11.81 19.62 -17.68
CA VAL A 362 10.76 20.08 -16.76
C VAL A 362 11.11 21.46 -16.21
N LYS A 363 10.17 22.40 -16.36
CA LYS A 363 10.31 23.79 -15.92
C LYS A 363 9.78 24.00 -14.49
N LYS A 364 8.68 23.33 -14.14
CA LYS A 364 8.02 23.51 -12.85
C LYS A 364 7.22 22.29 -12.44
N PHE A 365 7.23 21.96 -11.15
CA PHE A 365 6.29 21.04 -10.52
C PHE A 365 5.28 21.81 -9.66
N THR A 366 4.00 21.47 -9.79
CA THR A 366 2.91 21.98 -8.96
C THR A 366 2.28 20.83 -8.19
N ILE A 367 2.47 20.81 -6.87
CA ILE A 367 1.97 19.75 -5.98
C ILE A 367 0.49 20.00 -5.69
N ASN A 368 -0.35 19.00 -5.97
CA ASN A 368 -1.79 19.05 -5.76
C ASN A 368 -2.22 18.30 -4.49
N ASP A 369 -1.62 17.15 -4.22
CA ASP A 369 -2.00 16.32 -3.07
C ASP A 369 -0.82 15.47 -2.54
N VAL A 370 -0.90 15.11 -1.26
CA VAL A 370 0.10 14.29 -0.55
C VAL A 370 -0.61 13.34 0.40
N TYR A 371 -0.33 12.04 0.27
CA TYR A 371 -0.87 11.00 1.15
C TYR A 371 0.15 9.89 1.41
N ILE A 372 -0.11 9.03 2.40
CA ILE A 372 0.81 7.94 2.77
C ILE A 372 0.42 6.67 2.00
N THR A 373 1.40 6.01 1.40
CA THR A 373 1.30 4.65 0.84
C THR A 373 2.45 3.80 1.38
N TYR A 374 2.49 2.50 1.08
CA TYR A 374 3.66 1.66 1.33
C TYR A 374 4.36 1.32 0.02
N TYR A 375 5.69 1.39 -0.01
CA TYR A 375 6.45 1.14 -1.23
C TYR A 375 6.89 -0.33 -1.34
N GLU A 376 6.45 -0.98 -2.40
CA GLU A 376 6.85 -2.35 -2.77
C GLU A 376 7.57 -2.35 -4.13
N GLY A 377 8.91 -2.30 -4.07
CA GLY A 377 9.77 -2.28 -5.25
C GLY A 377 9.91 -3.63 -5.95
N LEU A 378 10.60 -3.61 -7.10
CA LEU A 378 10.99 -4.81 -7.86
C LEU A 378 12.22 -5.50 -7.27
N ILE A 379 12.96 -4.80 -6.42
CA ILE A 379 14.13 -5.31 -5.73
C ILE A 379 13.72 -5.73 -4.33
N GLU A 380 14.35 -6.80 -3.84
CA GLU A 380 14.15 -7.32 -2.50
C GLU A 380 14.47 -6.28 -1.43
N GLN A 381 13.60 -6.20 -0.42
CA GLN A 381 13.73 -5.31 0.73
C GLN A 381 13.40 -6.12 1.99
N TYR A 382 13.95 -5.74 3.15
CA TYR A 382 13.65 -6.44 4.40
C TYR A 382 12.34 -6.02 5.05
N TYR A 383 11.93 -4.77 4.80
CA TYR A 383 10.75 -4.17 5.39
C TYR A 383 9.93 -3.44 4.34
N LEU A 384 8.61 -3.62 4.41
CA LEU A 384 7.66 -2.80 3.68
C LEU A 384 7.48 -1.49 4.47
N GLN A 385 7.97 -0.39 3.90
CA GLN A 385 8.07 0.91 4.56
C GLN A 385 7.11 1.94 3.94
N PRO A 386 6.56 2.87 4.75
CA PRO A 386 5.68 3.92 4.26
C PRO A 386 6.45 4.99 3.49
N VAL A 387 5.80 5.55 2.47
CA VAL A 387 6.26 6.70 1.68
C VAL A 387 5.16 7.75 1.59
N TYR A 388 5.56 9.00 1.46
CA TYR A 388 4.68 10.05 0.97
C TYR A 388 4.58 9.92 -0.55
N MET A 389 3.38 9.64 -1.03
CA MET A 389 3.00 9.81 -2.42
C MET A 389 2.60 11.26 -2.64
N VAL A 390 3.30 11.94 -3.55
CA VAL A 390 3.02 13.31 -3.95
C VAL A 390 2.55 13.31 -5.39
N ILE A 391 1.36 13.83 -5.64
CA ILE A 391 0.78 13.91 -6.99
C ILE A 391 0.54 15.35 -7.39
N GLY A 392 0.69 15.65 -8.68
CA GLY A 392 0.57 17.01 -9.17
C GLY A 392 0.71 17.15 -10.68
N GLN A 393 0.87 18.38 -11.13
CA GLN A 393 1.12 18.72 -12.53
C GLN A 393 2.49 19.35 -12.73
N ALA A 394 3.22 18.87 -13.74
CA ALA A 394 4.48 19.42 -14.18
C ALA A 394 4.27 20.27 -15.44
N GLU A 395 4.85 21.47 -15.46
CA GLU A 395 4.98 22.30 -16.65
C GLU A 395 6.29 21.93 -17.36
N LEU A 396 6.19 21.45 -18.59
CA LEU A 396 7.33 21.18 -19.46
C LEU A 396 7.89 22.50 -20.03
N GLU A 397 9.11 22.50 -20.55
CA GLU A 397 9.68 23.68 -21.23
C GLU A 397 8.88 24.11 -22.47
N THR A 398 8.11 23.20 -23.06
CA THR A 398 7.16 23.49 -24.15
C THR A 398 5.94 24.28 -23.68
N GLY A 399 5.71 24.39 -22.36
CA GLY A 399 4.52 24.97 -21.74
C GLY A 399 3.36 23.99 -21.55
N GLU A 400 3.54 22.72 -21.93
CA GLU A 400 2.57 21.66 -21.71
C GLU A 400 2.48 21.29 -20.22
N LEU A 401 1.27 20.94 -19.77
CA LEU A 401 1.02 20.46 -18.42
C LEU A 401 0.79 18.96 -18.44
N VAL A 402 1.57 18.22 -17.68
CA VAL A 402 1.50 16.76 -17.59
C VAL A 402 1.43 16.30 -16.14
N ASP A 403 0.82 15.15 -15.88
CA ASP A 403 0.74 14.63 -14.52
C ASP A 403 2.10 14.07 -14.08
N PHE A 404 2.42 14.21 -12.79
CA PHE A 404 3.61 13.61 -12.19
C PHE A 404 3.29 13.01 -10.83
N HIS A 405 4.04 11.97 -10.47
CA HIS A 405 4.08 11.42 -9.12
C HIS A 405 5.51 11.40 -8.58
N MET A 406 5.67 11.74 -7.32
CA MET A 406 6.92 11.67 -6.57
C MET A 406 6.75 10.86 -5.30
N TYR A 407 7.82 10.17 -4.90
CA TYR A 407 7.93 9.54 -3.60
C TYR A 407 8.90 10.29 -2.69
N TYR A 408 8.64 10.22 -1.39
CA TYR A 408 9.60 10.55 -0.34
C TYR A 408 9.46 9.56 0.83
N PRO A 409 10.56 9.02 1.40
CA PRO A 409 10.46 8.08 2.52
C PRO A 409 9.75 8.74 3.71
N ALA A 410 8.71 8.11 4.25
CA ALA A 410 7.91 8.74 5.30
C ALA A 410 8.53 8.56 6.69
N ILE A 411 9.27 7.47 6.95
CA ILE A 411 9.90 7.22 8.26
C ILE A 411 10.88 8.32 8.61
N ASN A 412 10.78 8.83 9.84
CA ASN A 412 11.77 9.72 10.42
C ASN A 412 13.00 8.94 10.89
N TYR A 413 13.93 8.69 9.97
CA TYR A 413 15.15 7.95 10.27
C TYR A 413 16.03 8.61 11.35
N ASP A 414 15.88 9.92 11.59
CA ASP A 414 16.64 10.65 12.62
C ASP A 414 16.13 10.35 14.04
N THR A 415 14.90 9.86 14.20
CA THR A 415 14.30 9.53 15.51
C THR A 415 14.28 8.04 15.84
N VAL A 416 14.70 7.18 14.91
CA VAL A 416 14.76 5.73 15.11
C VAL A 416 15.66 5.36 16.28
N GLN A 417 15.15 4.48 17.14
CA GLN A 417 15.80 4.03 18.37
C GLN A 417 15.81 2.48 18.45
N ASP A 418 16.54 1.96 19.43
CA ASP A 418 16.44 0.55 19.81
C ASP A 418 14.99 0.23 20.17
N LYS A 419 14.59 -1.03 20.01
CA LYS A 419 13.24 -1.50 20.32
C LYS A 419 12.79 -1.05 21.72
N ILE A 420 11.59 -0.48 21.77
CA ILE A 420 10.93 -0.05 23.02
C ILE A 420 9.81 -1.05 23.32
N GLU A 421 9.93 -1.75 24.44
CA GLU A 421 8.83 -2.57 24.96
C GLU A 421 7.79 -1.64 25.60
N LEU A 422 6.59 -1.59 25.03
CA LEU A 422 5.48 -0.80 25.55
C LEU A 422 4.55 -1.69 26.36
N GLU A 423 4.05 -1.17 27.48
CA GLU A 423 3.02 -1.86 28.26
C GLU A 423 1.75 -2.02 27.40
N PRO A 424 1.14 -3.21 27.34
CA PRO A 424 -0.04 -3.41 26.51
C PRO A 424 -1.22 -2.57 27.01
N ALA A 425 -2.04 -2.08 26.08
CA ALA A 425 -3.24 -1.32 26.43
C ALA A 425 -4.19 -2.15 27.31
N PRO A 426 -4.81 -1.56 28.35
CA PRO A 426 -5.73 -2.29 29.21
C PRO A 426 -6.95 -2.78 28.42
N VAL A 427 -7.28 -4.07 28.57
CA VAL A 427 -8.44 -4.69 27.93
C VAL A 427 -9.71 -4.34 28.72
N LYS A 428 -10.80 -4.02 28.02
CA LYS A 428 -12.15 -3.86 28.58
C LYS A 428 -12.52 -5.15 29.32
N GLN A 429 -12.69 -5.08 30.65
CA GLN A 429 -13.16 -6.23 31.41
C GLN A 429 -14.54 -6.65 30.89
N SER A 430 -14.68 -7.91 30.46
CA SER A 430 -15.98 -8.51 30.22
C SER A 430 -16.75 -8.49 31.54
N GLY A 431 -17.80 -7.67 31.62
CA GLY A 431 -18.62 -7.57 32.82
C GLY A 431 -19.19 -8.93 33.24
N PRO A 432 -19.54 -9.14 34.52
CA PRO A 432 -19.99 -10.44 35.05
C PRO A 432 -21.37 -10.91 34.55
N PHE A 433 -21.89 -10.35 33.46
CA PHE A 433 -23.22 -10.64 32.92
C PHE A 433 -23.26 -10.69 31.38
N SER A 434 -22.33 -11.42 30.76
CA SER A 434 -22.54 -11.95 29.40
C SER A 434 -22.87 -13.43 29.51
N PHE A 435 -24.17 -13.74 29.49
CA PHE A 435 -24.73 -15.07 29.22
C PHE A 435 -25.54 -15.01 27.93
#